data_AF-A0A538DQI7-F1
#
_entry.id   AF-A0A538DQI7-F1
#
_cell.length_a   1.000
_cell.length_b   1.000
_cell.length_c   1.000
_cell.angle_alpha   90.00
_cell.angle_beta   90.00
_cell.angle_gamma   90.00
#
_symmetry.space_group_name_H-M   'P 1'
#
loop_
_entity.id
_entity.type
_entity.pdbx_description
1 polymer ?
#
loop_
_entity_poly.entity_id
_entity_poly.type
_entity_poly.pdbx_seq_one_letter_code
_entity_poly.pdbx_strand_id
1 'polypeptide(L)'
;MRERWFGATGRRVPEIAVEGELDVEGALVLDDVSDELGLHVAHEHGTPVVIRARTAEEVRAALARPEVSTVVVPPDRRELLDLDLRELTYGA
;
A
#
# COMPACT_ATOMS: atom_id res chain seq x y z
N MET A 1 8.62 -0.95 -11.51
CA MET A 1 7.98 -1.20 -10.21
C MET A 1 8.79 -0.49 -9.13
N ARG A 2 8.18 0.40 -8.35
CA ARG A 2 8.83 1.10 -7.24
C ARG A 2 8.69 0.26 -5.97
N GLU A 3 9.64 0.41 -5.06
CA GLU A 3 9.67 -0.34 -3.80
C GLU A 3 9.74 0.59 -2.59
N ARG A 4 9.02 0.24 -1.54
CA ARG A 4 8.98 0.95 -0.25
C ARG A 4 9.52 0.08 0.88
N TRP A 5 9.91 0.72 1.98
CA TRP A 5 10.26 0.03 3.21
C TRP A 5 9.01 -0.57 3.85
N PHE A 6 9.12 -1.82 4.30
CA PHE A 6 8.04 -2.52 4.98
C PHE A 6 8.13 -2.27 6.48
N GLY A 7 7.64 -1.10 6.91
CA GLY A 7 7.82 -0.60 8.28
C GLY A 7 9.29 -0.65 8.73
N ALA A 8 9.52 -1.07 9.98
CA ALA A 8 10.84 -1.22 10.58
C ALA A 8 11.45 -2.64 10.40
N THR A 9 10.87 -3.48 9.53
CA THR A 9 11.34 -4.87 9.34
C THR A 9 12.70 -4.98 8.62
N GLY A 10 13.17 -3.90 8.00
CA GLY A 10 14.39 -3.90 7.17
C GLY A 10 14.21 -4.55 5.79
N ARG A 11 12.98 -4.92 5.42
CA ARG A 11 12.62 -5.47 4.10
C ARG A 11 12.09 -4.38 3.18
N ARG A 12 12.40 -4.47 1.89
CA ARG A 12 11.74 -3.69 0.83
C ARG A 12 10.68 -4.52 0.14
N VAL A 13 9.56 -3.91 -0.17
CA VAL A 13 8.41 -4.54 -0.84
C VAL A 13 7.96 -3.68 -2.01
N PRO A 14 7.32 -4.26 -3.04
CA PRO A 14 6.72 -3.47 -4.11
C PRO A 14 5.61 -2.56 -3.55
N GLU A 15 5.42 -1.38 -4.16
CA GLU A 15 4.35 -0.46 -3.78
C GLU A 15 2.95 -1.06 -3.98
N ILE A 16 2.80 -1.95 -4.97
CA ILE A 16 1.56 -2.67 -5.24
C ILE A 16 1.91 -4.17 -5.38
N ALA A 17 1.16 -5.03 -4.72
CA ALA A 17 1.27 -6.48 -4.79
C ALA A 17 -0.10 -7.13 -4.97
N VAL A 18 -0.13 -8.39 -5.39
CA VAL A 18 -1.38 -9.16 -5.39
C VAL A 18 -1.58 -9.79 -4.02
N GLU A 19 -2.82 -9.82 -3.55
CA GLU A 19 -3.21 -10.53 -2.33
C GLU A 19 -2.74 -11.99 -2.36
N GLY A 20 -2.04 -12.42 -1.31
CA GLY A 20 -1.49 -13.77 -1.20
C GLY A 20 -0.14 -13.99 -1.91
N GLU A 21 0.34 -13.04 -2.72
CA GLU A 21 1.69 -13.09 -3.32
C GLU A 21 2.75 -12.38 -2.47
N LEU A 22 2.33 -11.47 -1.59
CA LEU A 22 3.19 -10.80 -0.62
C LEU A 22 2.93 -11.34 0.78
N ASP A 23 4.00 -11.74 1.46
CA ASP A 23 3.97 -12.02 2.89
C ASP A 23 3.78 -10.72 3.68
N VAL A 24 2.59 -10.56 4.25
CA VAL A 24 2.18 -9.40 5.04
C VAL A 24 2.09 -9.70 6.54
N GLU A 25 2.71 -10.78 7.01
CA GLU A 25 2.70 -11.12 8.43
C GLU A 25 3.26 -9.98 9.29
N GLY A 26 2.58 -9.68 10.41
CA GLY A 26 2.95 -8.59 11.31
C GLY A 26 2.62 -7.19 10.82
N ALA A 27 1.99 -7.04 9.65
CA ALA A 27 1.49 -5.76 9.18
C ALA A 27 0.07 -5.45 9.69
N LEU A 28 -0.21 -4.16 9.84
CA LEU A 28 -1.58 -3.66 9.95
C LEU A 28 -2.20 -3.66 8.55
N VAL A 29 -3.20 -4.54 8.34
CA VAL A 29 -3.94 -4.64 7.08
C VAL A 29 -5.29 -3.95 7.21
N LEU A 30 -5.52 -2.92 6.39
CA LEU A 30 -6.77 -2.14 6.38
C LEU A 30 -7.42 -2.19 5.00
N ASP A 31 -8.74 -1.96 4.95
CA ASP A 31 -9.49 -1.93 3.69
C ASP A 31 -9.53 -0.53 3.05
N ASP A 32 -9.13 0.52 3.78
CA ASP A 32 -8.97 1.88 3.28
C ASP A 32 -8.03 2.71 4.19
N VAL A 33 -7.87 3.99 3.87
CA VAL A 33 -7.06 4.96 4.64
C VAL A 33 -7.88 5.90 5.54
N SER A 34 -9.11 5.51 5.90
CA SER A 34 -9.99 6.33 6.74
C SER A 34 -9.55 6.40 8.20
N ASP A 35 -8.84 5.38 8.69
CA ASP A 35 -8.30 5.34 10.06
C ASP A 35 -6.96 6.09 10.18
N GLU A 36 -7.03 7.42 10.10
CA GLU A 36 -5.83 8.27 10.17
C GLU A 36 -5.05 8.09 11.49
N LEU A 37 -5.75 7.83 12.60
CA LEU A 37 -5.12 7.60 13.89
C LEU A 37 -4.36 6.27 13.91
N GLY A 38 -4.98 5.20 13.41
CA GLY A 38 -4.34 3.88 13.29
C GLY A 38 -3.11 3.92 12.38
N LEU A 39 -3.18 4.64 11.26
CA LEU A 39 -2.05 4.85 10.35
C LEU A 39 -0.88 5.55 11.06
N HIS A 40 -1.16 6.63 11.78
CA HIS A 40 -0.14 7.38 12.50
C HIS A 40 0.54 6.54 13.59
N VAL A 41 -0.25 5.82 14.39
CA VAL A 41 0.26 4.94 15.45
C VAL A 41 1.11 3.81 14.87
N ALA A 42 0.67 3.16 13.80
CA ALA A 42 1.45 2.12 13.14
C ALA A 42 2.81 2.65 12.65
N HIS A 43 2.83 3.85 12.07
CA HIS A 43 4.06 4.48 11.60
C HIS A 43 5.03 4.79 12.75
N GLU A 44 4.55 5.38 13.84
CA GLU A 44 5.36 5.68 15.04
C GLU A 44 5.98 4.41 15.65
N HIS A 45 5.25 3.29 15.63
CA HIS A 45 5.75 2.00 16.11
C HIS A 45 6.57 1.21 15.08
N GLY A 46 6.73 1.72 13.85
CA GLY A 46 7.41 1.01 12.76
C GLY A 46 6.66 -0.23 12.29
N THR A 47 5.37 -0.35 12.59
CA THR A 47 4.51 -1.43 12.09
C THR A 47 4.25 -1.19 10.60
N PRO A 48 4.50 -2.19 9.72
CA PRO A 48 4.17 -2.05 8.31
C PRO A 48 2.67 -1.87 8.12
N VAL A 49 2.28 -0.98 7.22
CA VAL A 49 0.87 -0.75 6.86
C VAL A 49 0.62 -1.25 5.45
N VAL A 50 -0.43 -2.07 5.32
CA VAL A 50 -0.90 -2.64 4.06
C VAL A 50 -2.34 -2.19 3.86
N ILE A 51 -2.64 -1.64 2.68
CA ILE A 51 -4.01 -1.26 2.32
C ILE A 51 -4.52 -2.22 1.24
N ARG A 52 -5.72 -2.75 1.39
CA ARG A 52 -6.43 -3.44 0.30
C ARG A 52 -7.07 -2.41 -0.61
N ALA A 53 -6.88 -2.54 -1.91
CA ALA A 53 -7.49 -1.67 -2.89
C ALA A 53 -8.02 -2.47 -4.08
N ARG A 54 -9.09 -1.99 -4.70
CA ARG A 54 -9.73 -2.62 -5.85
C ARG A 54 -9.84 -1.69 -7.06
N THR A 55 -9.49 -0.41 -6.89
CA THR A 55 -9.54 0.64 -7.91
C THR A 55 -8.24 1.44 -7.95
N ALA A 56 -7.99 2.14 -9.06
CA ALA A 56 -6.82 2.99 -9.21
C ALA A 56 -6.85 4.19 -8.24
N GLU A 57 -8.05 4.70 -7.96
CA GLU A 57 -8.29 5.79 -7.02
C GLU A 57 -7.94 5.39 -5.59
N GLU A 58 -8.35 4.20 -5.14
CA GLU A 58 -8.00 3.65 -3.83
C GLU A 58 -6.49 3.40 -3.71
N VAL A 59 -5.87 2.79 -4.74
CA VAL A 59 -4.41 2.60 -4.78
C VAL A 59 -3.68 3.93 -4.64
N ARG A 60 -4.13 4.96 -5.38
CA ARG A 60 -3.55 6.31 -5.31
C ARG A 60 -3.72 6.93 -3.93
N ALA A 61 -4.93 6.87 -3.37
CA ALA A 61 -5.23 7.42 -2.05
C ALA A 61 -4.36 6.77 -0.97
N ALA A 62 -4.15 5.45 -1.07
CA ALA A 62 -3.27 4.69 -0.18
C ALA A 62 -1.80 5.11 -0.34
N LEU A 63 -1.26 5.12 -1.57
CA LEU A 63 0.15 5.42 -1.81
C LEU A 63 0.52 6.90 -1.61
N ALA A 64 -0.45 7.80 -1.58
CA ALA A 64 -0.26 9.18 -1.18
C ALA A 64 0.10 9.33 0.30
N ARG A 65 -0.22 8.32 1.14
CA ARG A 65 0.14 8.30 2.56
C ARG A 65 1.58 7.80 2.72
N PRO A 66 2.47 8.55 3.39
CA PRO A 66 3.83 8.09 3.67
C PRO A 66 3.89 6.89 4.62
N GLU A 67 2.86 6.68 5.44
CA GLU A 67 2.74 5.57 6.39
C GLU A 67 2.52 4.22 5.69
N VAL A 68 1.94 4.24 4.48
CA VAL A 68 1.60 3.02 3.72
C VAL A 68 2.85 2.41 3.10
N SER A 69 3.15 1.19 3.52
CA SER A 69 4.27 0.40 3.03
C SER A 69 3.99 -0.26 1.69
N THR A 70 2.77 -0.75 1.48
CA THR A 70 2.36 -1.42 0.23
C THR A 70 0.84 -1.47 0.11
N VAL A 71 0.34 -1.60 -1.12
CA VAL A 71 -1.06 -1.83 -1.43
C VAL A 71 -1.21 -3.23 -1.98
N VAL A 72 -2.17 -3.99 -1.47
CA VAL A 72 -2.53 -5.29 -2.05
C VAL A 72 -3.81 -5.18 -2.86
N VAL A 73 -3.80 -5.73 -4.06
CA VAL A 73 -4.96 -5.80 -4.95
C VAL A 73 -5.41 -7.25 -5.08
N PRO A 74 -6.70 -7.52 -5.23
CA PRO A 74 -7.17 -8.88 -5.37
C PRO A 74 -6.69 -9.49 -6.71
N PRO A 75 -6.56 -10.82 -6.84
CA PRO A 75 -5.98 -11.46 -8.02
C PRO A 75 -6.71 -11.16 -9.34
N ASP A 76 -8.01 -10.89 -9.28
CA ASP A 76 -8.84 -10.48 -10.42
C ASP A 76 -8.58 -9.04 -10.89
N ARG A 77 -7.77 -8.27 -10.14
CA ARG A 77 -7.39 -6.87 -10.39
C ARG A 77 -5.90 -6.68 -10.61
N ARG A 78 -5.21 -7.72 -11.07
CA ARG A 78 -3.76 -7.71 -11.30
C ARG A 78 -3.31 -6.61 -12.28
N GLU A 79 -4.19 -6.14 -13.16
CA GLU A 79 -3.94 -5.00 -14.05
C GLU A 79 -3.55 -3.72 -13.29
N LEU A 80 -3.92 -3.60 -12.00
CA LEU A 80 -3.56 -2.46 -11.16
C LEU A 80 -2.06 -2.42 -10.79
N LEU A 81 -1.31 -3.53 -10.95
CA LEU A 81 0.15 -3.55 -10.76
C LEU A 81 0.88 -2.63 -11.74
N ASP A 82 0.31 -2.42 -12.92
CA ASP A 82 0.91 -1.66 -14.02
C ASP A 82 0.49 -0.19 -14.01
N LEU A 83 -0.21 0.28 -12.97
CA LEU A 83 -0.59 1.69 -12.84
C LEU A 83 0.66 2.57 -12.89
N ASP A 84 0.71 3.49 -13.86
CA ASP A 84 1.71 4.55 -13.83
C ASP A 84 1.30 5.62 -12.81
N LEU A 85 1.73 5.38 -11.57
CA LEU A 85 1.48 6.27 -10.43
C LEU A 85 2.04 7.69 -10.67
N ARG A 86 2.98 7.87 -11.60
CA ARG A 86 3.51 9.19 -11.96
C ARG A 86 2.50 10.00 -12.78
N GLU A 87 1.76 9.35 -13.68
CA GLU A 87 0.73 10.01 -14.48
C GLU A 87 -0.48 10.39 -13.62
N LEU A 88 -0.82 9.55 -12.63
CA LEU A 88 -1.93 9.81 -11.72
C LEU A 88 -1.66 10.95 -10.72
N THR A 89 -0.40 11.31 -10.46
CA THR A 89 -0.10 12.46 -9.58
C THR A 89 -0.32 13.81 -10.30
N TYR A 90 -0.46 13.80 -11.64
CA TYR A 90 -0.52 15.00 -12.48
C TYR A 90 -1.71 15.06 -13.49
N GLY A 91 -2.71 14.19 -13.41
CA GLY A 91 -3.95 14.30 -14.22
C GLY A 91 -5.21 14.20 -13.34
N ALA A 92 -6.24 15.06 -13.46
CA ALA A 92 -6.56 16.14 -14.41
C ALA A 92 -7.08 17.38 -13.65
#